data_AF-A0A519RJZ0-F1
#
_entry.id   AF-A0A519RJZ0-F1
#
_cell.length_a   1.000
_cell.length_b   1.000
_cell.length_c   1.000
_cell.angle_alpha   90.00
_cell.angle_beta   90.00
_cell.angle_gamma   90.00
#
_symmetry.space_group_name_H-M   'P 1'
#
loop_
_entity.id
_entity.type
_entity.pdbx_description
1 polymer ?
#
loop_
_entity_poly.entity_id
_entity_poly.type
_entity_poly.pdbx_seq_one_letter_code
_entity_poly.pdbx_strand_id
1 'polypeptide(L)'
;MIKNIKWLLLVSLTFAACNSDDNGTSVEELPLTAGSADFTKYVALGNSLTAGFSDNALFIAGQENAYPKLLAEQFATVGGGEFKIPYMSDNFGGLLLGGNLIAGPRLIFNGTAPIPLPGAMPSTEISVPLAGPFNNLGVPGAKSFHLLAPNYGDVAGVMTGTANPYFVRFRSSPQTSVIADAMAQNPTFFSLWIGNNDVLGYATTGGDGTNPITPEGMFTTAYNTLVTTLTSAGAKGVVANIPYVSTIPHFNVVPYNPLNPSNPAFGPQIPVLNATFAQLNQAFAFLQVPERSIVFSTTAASALVIHDETLPNIAPQLAQVLQAGGLDPMTAGLLANQFGQSRQATSKDKFV
;
A
#
# COMPACT_ATOMS: atom_id res chain seq x y z
N MET A 1 -43.99 32.01 53.80
CA MET A 1 -43.82 31.07 52.67
C MET A 1 -42.49 31.32 52.02
N ILE A 2 -41.51 30.43 52.25
CA ILE A 2 -40.19 30.52 51.61
C ILE A 2 -40.37 30.04 50.17
N LYS A 3 -40.24 30.96 49.20
CA LYS A 3 -40.36 30.62 47.77
C LYS A 3 -39.11 29.82 47.38
N ASN A 4 -39.31 28.58 46.98
CA ASN A 4 -38.29 27.63 46.54
C ASN A 4 -37.73 28.00 45.14
N ILE A 5 -37.15 29.20 45.02
CA ILE A 5 -36.54 29.74 43.79
C ILE A 5 -35.37 28.89 43.29
N LYS A 6 -34.73 28.10 44.16
CA LYS A 6 -33.62 27.21 43.80
C LYS A 6 -34.02 26.12 42.79
N TRP A 7 -35.26 25.63 42.87
CA TRP A 7 -35.77 24.62 41.94
C TRP A 7 -36.13 25.22 40.57
N LEU A 8 -36.61 26.47 40.54
CA LEU A 8 -36.84 27.22 39.30
C LEU A 8 -35.52 27.52 38.56
N LEU A 9 -34.45 27.82 39.30
CA LEU A 9 -33.12 28.03 38.72
C LEU A 9 -32.54 26.74 38.10
N LEU A 10 -32.74 25.60 38.77
CA LEU A 10 -32.30 24.28 38.27
C LEU A 10 -33.09 23.84 37.03
N VAL A 11 -34.39 24.10 36.99
CA VAL A 11 -35.24 23.87 35.80
C VAL A 11 -34.84 24.81 34.65
N SER A 12 -34.51 26.07 34.92
CA SER A 12 -34.02 26.97 33.86
C SER A 12 -32.65 26.55 33.30
N LEU A 13 -31.77 25.98 34.13
CA LEU A 13 -30.47 25.47 33.69
C LEU A 13 -30.61 24.19 32.84
N THR A 14 -31.64 23.37 33.06
CA THR A 14 -31.94 22.21 32.18
C THR A 14 -32.48 22.63 30.81
N PHE A 15 -33.17 23.77 30.69
CA PHE A 15 -33.57 24.32 29.39
C PHE A 15 -32.41 25.00 28.65
N ALA A 16 -31.44 25.56 29.37
CA ALA A 16 -30.22 26.14 28.78
C ALA A 16 -29.22 25.08 28.31
N ALA A 17 -29.16 23.91 28.96
CA ALA A 17 -28.27 22.81 28.57
C ALA A 17 -28.73 22.04 27.31
N CYS A 18 -29.97 22.22 26.87
CA CYS A 18 -30.48 21.71 25.59
C CYS A 18 -30.45 22.74 24.46
N ASN A 19 -29.95 23.96 24.71
CA ASN A 19 -29.66 24.89 23.64
C ASN A 19 -28.21 24.64 23.20
N SER A 20 -28.02 23.61 22.38
CA SER A 20 -26.79 23.53 21.60
C SER A 20 -26.78 24.74 20.68
N ASP A 21 -25.72 25.55 20.76
CA ASP A 21 -25.44 26.64 19.82
C ASP A 21 -25.03 26.09 18.43
N ASP A 22 -25.73 25.06 17.92
CA ASP A 22 -25.78 24.76 16.50
C ASP A 22 -26.69 25.81 15.85
N ASN A 23 -26.12 27.02 15.73
CA ASN A 23 -26.69 28.11 14.97
C ASN A 23 -26.86 27.70 13.51
N GLY A 24 -28.06 27.20 13.18
CA GLY A 24 -28.84 27.82 12.11
C GLY A 24 -28.37 27.61 10.68
N THR A 25 -27.90 26.42 10.35
CA THR A 25 -28.39 25.80 9.11
C THR A 25 -29.00 24.47 9.52
N SER A 26 -30.33 24.36 9.44
CA SER A 26 -30.90 23.09 9.03
C SER A 26 -30.01 22.58 7.90
N VAL A 27 -29.48 21.36 8.00
CA VAL A 27 -28.84 20.74 6.84
C VAL A 27 -29.93 20.76 5.78
N GLU A 28 -29.83 21.70 4.85
CA GLU A 28 -30.79 21.82 3.77
C GLU A 28 -30.52 20.54 2.97
N GLU A 29 -31.41 19.55 3.12
CA GLU A 29 -31.40 18.35 2.30
C GLU A 29 -31.72 18.79 0.89
N LEU A 30 -30.70 19.30 0.20
CA LEU A 30 -30.80 19.60 -1.21
C LEU A 30 -31.06 18.26 -1.92
N PRO A 31 -32.01 18.23 -2.86
CA PRO A 31 -32.25 17.03 -3.63
C PRO A 31 -30.95 16.65 -4.34
N LEU A 32 -30.57 15.38 -4.22
CA LEU A 32 -29.43 14.84 -4.95
C LEU A 32 -29.68 15.04 -6.45
N THR A 33 -28.70 15.60 -7.15
CA THR A 33 -28.76 15.85 -8.59
C THR A 33 -27.47 15.40 -9.25
N ALA A 34 -27.59 14.78 -10.42
CA ALA A 34 -26.45 14.45 -11.26
C ALA A 34 -25.81 15.70 -11.90
N GLY A 35 -26.46 16.87 -11.80
CA GLY A 35 -26.04 18.08 -12.50
C GLY A 35 -26.03 17.84 -14.02
N SER A 36 -24.85 17.95 -14.63
CA SER A 36 -24.63 17.67 -16.06
C SER A 36 -23.95 16.33 -16.34
N ALA A 37 -23.68 15.52 -15.31
CA ALA A 37 -23.08 14.20 -15.47
C ALA A 37 -24.13 13.15 -15.88
N ASP A 38 -23.70 12.15 -16.65
CA ASP A 38 -24.52 11.02 -17.06
C ASP A 38 -23.93 9.73 -16.49
N PHE A 39 -24.51 9.23 -15.39
CA PHE A 39 -24.04 8.02 -14.71
C PHE A 39 -24.71 6.72 -15.21
N THR A 40 -25.47 6.77 -16.31
CA THR A 40 -26.21 5.59 -16.81
C THR A 40 -25.30 4.42 -17.17
N LYS A 41 -24.06 4.69 -17.60
CA LYS A 41 -23.00 3.69 -17.82
C LYS A 41 -21.69 4.13 -17.18
N TYR A 42 -21.61 3.94 -15.87
CA TYR A 42 -20.37 4.16 -15.10
C TYR A 42 -19.40 2.97 -15.22
N VAL A 43 -18.14 3.23 -15.59
CA VAL A 43 -17.04 2.25 -15.53
C VAL A 43 -15.87 2.79 -14.70
N ALA A 44 -15.21 1.91 -13.95
CA ALA A 44 -14.08 2.27 -13.10
C ALA A 44 -12.83 1.49 -13.50
N LEU A 45 -11.76 2.21 -13.86
CA LEU A 45 -10.47 1.63 -14.21
C LEU A 45 -9.43 2.02 -13.16
N GLY A 46 -8.58 1.07 -12.80
CA GLY A 46 -7.53 1.31 -11.84
C GLY A 46 -6.87 0.02 -11.38
N ASN A 47 -6.39 0.01 -10.15
CA ASN A 47 -5.64 -1.11 -9.60
C ASN A 47 -6.31 -1.72 -8.35
N SER A 48 -5.49 -2.07 -7.36
CA SER A 48 -5.84 -2.66 -6.07
C SER A 48 -6.95 -1.89 -5.34
N LEU A 49 -6.86 -0.56 -5.24
CA LEU A 49 -7.86 0.25 -4.52
C LEU A 49 -9.22 0.25 -5.26
N THR A 50 -9.18 0.36 -6.59
CA THR A 50 -10.38 0.28 -7.44
C THR A 50 -11.05 -1.09 -7.34
N ALA A 51 -10.25 -2.16 -7.23
CA ALA A 51 -10.75 -3.52 -7.11
C ALA A 51 -11.32 -3.87 -5.73
N GLY A 52 -10.95 -3.13 -4.67
CA GLY A 52 -11.27 -3.49 -3.28
C GLY A 52 -10.29 -4.49 -2.67
N PHE A 53 -9.01 -4.44 -3.07
CA PHE A 53 -7.95 -5.25 -2.50
C PHE A 53 -7.57 -4.74 -1.11
N SER A 54 -7.64 -5.64 -0.13
CA SER A 54 -7.28 -5.38 1.26
C SER A 54 -6.74 -6.67 1.87
N ASP A 55 -6.06 -6.57 3.02
CA ASP A 55 -5.55 -7.75 3.72
C ASP A 55 -4.73 -8.70 2.82
N ASN A 56 -3.98 -8.17 1.86
CA ASN A 56 -3.17 -8.93 0.91
C ASN A 56 -3.95 -9.84 -0.07
N ALA A 57 -5.27 -9.68 -0.25
CA ALA A 57 -6.03 -10.40 -1.26
C ALA A 57 -7.28 -9.63 -1.77
N LEU A 58 -7.89 -10.11 -2.85
CA LEU A 58 -9.32 -9.83 -3.09
C LEU A 58 -10.16 -10.89 -2.39
N PHE A 59 -11.31 -10.46 -1.88
CA PHE A 59 -12.36 -11.30 -1.30
C PHE A 59 -13.67 -10.50 -1.32
N ILE A 60 -14.83 -11.17 -1.29
CA ILE A 60 -16.13 -10.53 -1.55
C ILE A 60 -16.35 -9.28 -0.69
N ALA A 61 -16.19 -9.37 0.63
CA ALA A 61 -16.42 -8.26 1.54
C ALA A 61 -15.46 -7.08 1.30
N GLY A 62 -14.22 -7.33 0.88
CA GLY A 62 -13.29 -6.26 0.48
C GLY A 62 -13.77 -5.54 -0.78
N GLN A 63 -14.25 -6.31 -1.77
CA GLN A 63 -14.80 -5.78 -3.01
C GLN A 63 -16.11 -5.01 -2.81
N GLU A 64 -16.92 -5.40 -1.83
CA GLU A 64 -18.13 -4.67 -1.43
C GLU A 64 -17.83 -3.28 -0.83
N ASN A 65 -16.59 -3.05 -0.41
CA ASN A 65 -16.11 -1.76 0.12
C ASN A 65 -15.19 -1.03 -0.87
N ALA A 66 -15.10 -1.50 -2.12
CA ALA A 66 -14.35 -0.80 -3.15
C ALA A 66 -14.98 0.58 -3.43
N TYR A 67 -14.16 1.64 -3.50
CA TYR A 67 -14.67 2.99 -3.71
C TYR A 67 -15.58 3.14 -4.94
N PRO A 68 -15.38 2.44 -6.09
CA PRO A 68 -16.29 2.55 -7.22
C PRO A 68 -17.69 2.03 -6.91
N LYS A 69 -17.81 0.99 -6.08
CA LYS A 69 -19.11 0.49 -5.63
C LYS A 69 -19.85 1.54 -4.82
N LEU A 70 -19.15 2.14 -3.86
CA LEU A 70 -19.71 3.18 -3.01
C LEU A 70 -20.15 4.40 -3.83
N LEU A 71 -19.36 4.80 -4.84
CA LEU A 71 -19.76 5.85 -5.78
C LEU A 71 -20.98 5.44 -6.61
N ALA A 72 -21.00 4.22 -7.13
CA ALA A 72 -22.11 3.72 -7.94
C ALA A 72 -23.44 3.66 -7.16
N GLU A 73 -23.39 3.29 -5.87
CA GLU A 73 -24.55 3.33 -4.98
C GLU A 73 -25.12 4.75 -4.87
N GLN A 74 -24.25 5.77 -4.78
CA GLN A 74 -24.70 7.17 -4.80
C GLN A 74 -25.22 7.58 -6.19
N PHE A 75 -24.57 7.17 -7.27
CA PHE A 75 -25.01 7.48 -8.63
C PHE A 75 -26.39 6.87 -8.93
N ALA A 76 -26.70 5.69 -8.41
CA ALA A 76 -28.01 5.06 -8.55
C ALA A 76 -29.15 5.94 -8.02
N THR A 77 -28.90 6.77 -6.99
CA THR A 77 -29.91 7.69 -6.44
C THR A 77 -30.27 8.85 -7.39
N VAL A 78 -29.46 9.11 -8.40
CA VAL A 78 -29.61 10.19 -9.39
C VAL A 78 -29.67 9.68 -10.84
N GLY A 79 -30.13 8.44 -11.03
CA GLY A 79 -30.34 7.85 -12.38
C GLY A 79 -29.14 7.07 -12.92
N GLY A 80 -28.16 6.73 -12.08
CA GLY A 80 -27.06 5.84 -12.42
C GLY A 80 -27.51 4.42 -12.73
N GLY A 81 -26.79 3.75 -13.62
CA GLY A 81 -27.09 2.38 -14.04
C GLY A 81 -26.59 1.31 -13.06
N GLU A 82 -26.85 0.05 -13.39
CA GLU A 82 -26.32 -1.10 -12.67
C GLU A 82 -24.79 -1.10 -12.68
N PHE A 83 -24.18 -1.42 -11.53
CA PHE A 83 -22.73 -1.51 -11.37
C PHE A 83 -22.31 -2.93 -10.95
N LYS A 84 -21.68 -3.65 -11.87
CA LYS A 84 -21.24 -5.04 -11.70
C LYS A 84 -19.77 -5.10 -11.30
N ILE A 85 -19.48 -5.94 -10.32
CA ILE A 85 -18.13 -6.20 -9.80
C ILE A 85 -17.78 -7.67 -10.06
N PRO A 86 -16.55 -7.97 -10.53
CA PRO A 86 -16.10 -9.35 -10.72
C PRO A 86 -15.70 -9.96 -9.37
N TYR A 87 -16.70 -10.36 -8.58
CA TYR A 87 -16.48 -10.89 -7.24
C TYR A 87 -15.58 -12.14 -7.23
N MET A 88 -14.81 -12.29 -6.16
CA MET A 88 -14.17 -13.55 -5.80
C MET A 88 -15.24 -14.59 -5.45
N SER A 89 -14.88 -15.86 -5.49
CA SER A 89 -15.84 -16.94 -5.16
C SER A 89 -16.16 -17.04 -3.67
N ASP A 90 -15.35 -16.43 -2.81
CA ASP A 90 -15.43 -16.56 -1.36
C ASP A 90 -14.91 -15.32 -0.60
N ASN A 91 -14.92 -15.42 0.74
CA ASN A 91 -14.32 -14.45 1.66
C ASN A 91 -12.96 -14.89 2.23
N PHE A 92 -12.35 -15.93 1.66
CA PHE A 92 -11.02 -16.40 2.02
C PHE A 92 -9.92 -15.65 1.26
N GLY A 93 -10.23 -15.26 0.02
CA GLY A 93 -9.23 -14.72 -0.91
C GLY A 93 -8.24 -15.78 -1.37
N GLY A 94 -7.18 -15.34 -2.05
CA GLY A 94 -6.23 -16.24 -2.72
C GLY A 94 -6.72 -16.69 -4.09
N LEU A 95 -5.84 -17.36 -4.83
CA LEU A 95 -6.05 -17.75 -6.23
C LEU A 95 -5.53 -19.16 -6.49
N LEU A 96 -6.28 -19.92 -7.28
CA LEU A 96 -5.91 -21.22 -7.80
C LEU A 96 -5.68 -21.16 -9.32
N LEU A 97 -4.77 -21.99 -9.82
CA LEU A 97 -4.63 -22.32 -11.24
C LEU A 97 -4.51 -23.83 -11.43
N GLY A 98 -5.51 -24.43 -12.08
CA GLY A 98 -5.60 -25.87 -12.23
C GLY A 98 -5.63 -26.60 -10.88
N GLY A 99 -6.27 -26.00 -9.88
CA GLY A 99 -6.31 -26.50 -8.50
C GLY A 99 -5.07 -26.23 -7.65
N ASN A 100 -3.99 -25.68 -8.21
CA ASN A 100 -2.79 -25.32 -7.46
C ASN A 100 -2.88 -23.90 -6.91
N LEU A 101 -2.48 -23.70 -5.66
CA LEU A 101 -2.42 -22.37 -5.06
C LEU A 101 -1.32 -21.51 -5.70
N ILE A 102 -1.70 -20.39 -6.31
CA ILE A 102 -0.77 -19.42 -6.92
C ILE A 102 -0.73 -18.08 -6.17
N ALA A 103 -1.71 -17.81 -5.30
CA ALA A 103 -1.69 -16.69 -4.37
C ALA A 103 -2.39 -17.08 -3.06
N GLY A 104 -1.79 -16.75 -1.91
CA GLY A 104 -2.30 -17.13 -0.59
C GLY A 104 -3.60 -16.42 -0.19
N PRO A 105 -4.32 -16.94 0.82
CA PRO A 105 -5.54 -16.32 1.35
C PRO A 105 -5.24 -14.96 1.98
N ARG A 106 -6.30 -14.20 2.23
CA ARG A 106 -6.22 -12.90 2.91
C ARG A 106 -5.62 -13.04 4.31
N LEU A 107 -5.04 -11.95 4.78
CA LEU A 107 -4.52 -11.81 6.13
C LEU A 107 -5.64 -11.43 7.11
N ILE A 108 -5.41 -11.71 8.38
CA ILE A 108 -6.16 -11.19 9.52
C ILE A 108 -5.18 -10.76 10.60
N PHE A 109 -5.58 -9.84 11.47
CA PHE A 109 -4.80 -9.50 12.65
C PHE A 109 -5.19 -10.43 13.81
N ASN A 110 -4.23 -11.20 14.33
CA ASN A 110 -4.47 -12.14 15.43
C ASN A 110 -4.27 -11.53 16.84
N GLY A 111 -4.08 -10.21 16.92
CA GLY A 111 -3.72 -9.50 18.15
C GLY A 111 -2.21 -9.29 18.33
N THR A 112 -1.36 -9.93 17.54
CA THR A 112 0.10 -9.76 17.58
C THR A 112 0.68 -9.38 16.23
N ALA A 113 0.28 -10.05 15.15
CA ALA A 113 0.75 -9.80 13.80
C ALA A 113 -0.33 -10.12 12.75
N PRO A 114 -0.21 -9.58 11.53
CA PRO A 114 -0.95 -10.10 10.39
C PRO A 114 -0.56 -11.56 10.12
N ILE A 115 -1.53 -12.46 10.04
CA ILE A 115 -1.34 -13.86 9.67
C ILE A 115 -2.30 -14.24 8.54
N PRO A 116 -1.97 -15.22 7.67
CA PRO A 116 -2.94 -15.79 6.74
C PRO A 116 -4.17 -16.31 7.50
N LEU A 117 -5.36 -16.13 6.93
CA LEU A 117 -6.62 -16.58 7.52
C LEU A 117 -6.56 -18.09 7.85
N PRO A 118 -6.61 -18.48 9.13
CA PRO A 118 -6.45 -19.89 9.52
C PRO A 118 -7.55 -20.77 8.94
N GLY A 119 -7.16 -21.93 8.39
CA GLY A 119 -8.09 -22.89 7.80
C GLY A 119 -8.76 -22.43 6.50
N ALA A 120 -8.34 -21.30 5.93
CA ALA A 120 -8.83 -20.84 4.65
C ALA A 120 -8.50 -21.83 3.53
N MET A 121 -9.51 -22.17 2.74
CA MET A 121 -9.37 -22.98 1.53
C MET A 121 -9.81 -22.12 0.33
N PRO A 122 -8.87 -21.37 -0.29
CA PRO A 122 -9.17 -20.55 -1.46
C PRO A 122 -9.90 -21.36 -2.54
N SER A 123 -10.99 -20.83 -3.08
CA SER A 123 -11.80 -21.52 -4.10
C SER A 123 -11.79 -20.82 -5.46
N THR A 124 -11.11 -19.68 -5.57
CA THR A 124 -11.10 -18.88 -6.80
C THR A 124 -10.12 -19.45 -7.83
N GLU A 125 -10.64 -20.23 -8.78
CA GLU A 125 -9.90 -20.74 -9.93
C GLU A 125 -9.84 -19.72 -11.06
N ILE A 126 -8.63 -19.27 -11.42
CA ILE A 126 -8.48 -18.19 -12.42
C ILE A 126 -8.78 -18.65 -13.85
N SER A 127 -8.63 -19.94 -14.13
CA SER A 127 -8.94 -20.50 -15.47
C SER A 127 -10.44 -20.57 -15.76
N VAL A 128 -11.30 -20.29 -14.77
CA VAL A 128 -12.77 -20.22 -14.92
C VAL A 128 -13.21 -18.75 -15.00
N PRO A 129 -13.41 -18.18 -16.21
CA PRO A 129 -13.93 -16.82 -16.37
C PRO A 129 -15.29 -16.61 -15.69
N LEU A 130 -15.49 -15.39 -15.19
CA LEU A 130 -16.80 -14.84 -14.93
C LEU A 130 -17.39 -14.25 -16.22
N ALA A 131 -18.70 -14.42 -16.43
CA ALA A 131 -19.40 -13.81 -17.56
C ALA A 131 -19.65 -12.32 -17.29
N GLY A 132 -19.13 -11.45 -18.16
CA GLY A 132 -19.29 -10.00 -18.09
C GLY A 132 -20.48 -9.45 -18.89
N PRO A 133 -20.51 -8.12 -19.15
CA PRO A 133 -19.48 -7.15 -18.80
C PRO A 133 -19.48 -6.74 -17.32
N PHE A 134 -18.34 -6.22 -16.85
CA PHE A 134 -18.17 -5.68 -15.49
C PHE A 134 -17.85 -4.19 -15.54
N ASN A 135 -18.45 -3.43 -14.64
CA ASN A 135 -18.22 -1.99 -14.53
C ASN A 135 -16.94 -1.69 -13.73
N ASN A 136 -16.66 -2.48 -12.69
CA ASN A 136 -15.40 -2.39 -11.95
C ASN A 136 -14.31 -3.19 -12.66
N LEU A 137 -13.40 -2.46 -13.29
CA LEU A 137 -12.25 -2.96 -14.04
C LEU A 137 -10.94 -2.66 -13.29
N GLY A 138 -10.99 -2.61 -11.96
CA GLY A 138 -9.80 -2.52 -11.11
C GLY A 138 -8.99 -3.82 -11.15
N VAL A 139 -7.69 -3.71 -11.41
CA VAL A 139 -6.79 -4.88 -11.49
C VAL A 139 -5.68 -4.77 -10.44
N PRO A 140 -5.72 -5.55 -9.34
CA PRO A 140 -4.69 -5.49 -8.31
C PRO A 140 -3.28 -5.65 -8.86
N GLY A 141 -2.37 -4.77 -8.43
CA GLY A 141 -0.97 -4.74 -8.90
C GLY A 141 -0.74 -4.15 -10.30
N ALA A 142 -1.78 -3.73 -11.02
CA ALA A 142 -1.59 -3.10 -12.33
C ALA A 142 -0.86 -1.75 -12.24
N LYS A 143 0.07 -1.52 -13.17
CA LYS A 143 0.68 -0.22 -13.48
C LYS A 143 -0.10 0.45 -14.62
N SER A 144 0.12 1.74 -14.84
CA SER A 144 -0.55 2.54 -15.88
C SER A 144 -0.63 1.85 -17.24
N PHE A 145 0.51 1.39 -17.76
CA PHE A 145 0.61 0.78 -19.09
C PHE A 145 0.02 -0.63 -19.19
N HIS A 146 -0.16 -1.34 -18.06
CA HIS A 146 -0.79 -2.67 -18.09
C HIS A 146 -2.24 -2.61 -18.57
N LEU A 147 -2.96 -1.52 -18.29
CA LEU A 147 -4.36 -1.38 -18.71
C LEU A 147 -4.52 -1.31 -20.23
N LEU A 148 -3.46 -0.97 -20.96
CA LEU A 148 -3.39 -0.91 -22.43
C LEU A 148 -2.88 -2.22 -23.06
N ALA A 149 -2.28 -3.11 -22.27
CA ALA A 149 -1.57 -4.27 -22.78
C ALA A 149 -2.57 -5.26 -23.42
N PRO A 150 -2.38 -5.64 -24.70
CA PRO A 150 -3.11 -6.77 -25.27
C PRO A 150 -2.68 -8.06 -24.57
N ASN A 151 -3.56 -9.06 -24.58
CA ASN A 151 -3.34 -10.35 -23.92
C ASN A 151 -3.22 -10.29 -22.39
N TYR A 152 -3.55 -9.17 -21.75
CA TYR A 152 -3.40 -9.01 -20.29
C TYR A 152 -4.33 -9.95 -19.49
N GLY A 153 -5.38 -10.45 -20.15
CA GLY A 153 -6.33 -11.43 -19.63
C GLY A 153 -6.04 -12.88 -20.09
N ASP A 154 -4.91 -13.15 -20.72
CA ASP A 154 -4.54 -14.50 -21.16
C ASP A 154 -3.93 -15.31 -20.00
N VAL A 155 -4.56 -16.42 -19.64
CA VAL A 155 -4.09 -17.30 -18.54
C VAL A 155 -2.67 -17.83 -18.80
N ALA A 156 -2.29 -18.00 -20.07
CA ALA A 156 -0.95 -18.47 -20.44
C ALA A 156 0.15 -17.47 -20.01
N GLY A 157 -0.17 -16.18 -19.90
CA GLY A 157 0.76 -15.13 -19.51
C GLY A 157 0.97 -14.96 -18.01
N VAL A 158 0.20 -15.66 -17.16
CA VAL A 158 0.25 -15.46 -15.70
C VAL A 158 1.59 -15.88 -15.12
N MET A 159 2.09 -17.06 -15.50
CA MET A 159 3.35 -17.60 -14.97
C MET A 159 4.59 -16.83 -15.47
N THR A 160 4.47 -16.16 -16.62
CA THR A 160 5.54 -15.34 -17.21
C THR A 160 5.42 -13.86 -16.86
N GLY A 161 4.41 -13.46 -16.08
CA GLY A 161 4.18 -12.08 -15.66
C GLY A 161 3.69 -11.13 -16.75
N THR A 162 3.23 -11.65 -17.89
CA THR A 162 2.69 -10.84 -19.01
C THR A 162 1.18 -10.66 -18.93
N ALA A 163 0.49 -11.41 -18.07
CA ALA A 163 -0.93 -11.29 -17.77
C ALA A 163 -1.17 -11.19 -16.26
N ASN A 164 -2.33 -10.67 -15.86
CA ASN A 164 -2.69 -10.55 -14.45
C ASN A 164 -3.76 -11.57 -14.05
N PRO A 165 -3.52 -12.39 -13.00
CA PRO A 165 -4.42 -13.48 -12.66
C PRO A 165 -5.81 -13.01 -12.22
N TYR A 166 -5.97 -11.77 -11.75
CA TYR A 166 -7.29 -11.19 -11.46
C TYR A 166 -8.01 -10.79 -12.75
N PHE A 167 -7.34 -10.13 -13.70
CA PHE A 167 -7.97 -9.75 -14.97
C PHE A 167 -8.31 -10.98 -15.84
N VAL A 168 -7.48 -12.03 -15.77
CA VAL A 168 -7.78 -13.35 -16.33
C VAL A 168 -9.13 -13.88 -15.86
N ARG A 169 -9.68 -13.47 -14.73
CA ARG A 169 -11.02 -13.93 -14.32
C ARG A 169 -12.17 -13.22 -14.99
N PHE A 170 -12.02 -11.95 -15.37
CA PHE A 170 -13.17 -11.15 -15.80
C PHE A 170 -13.00 -10.48 -17.18
N ARG A 171 -11.89 -10.77 -17.87
CA ARG A 171 -11.68 -10.34 -19.26
C ARG A 171 -12.79 -10.84 -20.19
N SER A 172 -13.10 -10.06 -21.22
CA SER A 172 -14.03 -10.44 -22.29
C SER A 172 -13.48 -11.52 -23.22
N SER A 173 -12.17 -11.51 -23.46
CA SER A 173 -11.43 -12.51 -24.26
C SER A 173 -9.97 -12.56 -23.81
N PRO A 174 -9.24 -13.66 -24.05
CA PRO A 174 -7.84 -13.76 -23.63
C PRO A 174 -6.96 -12.64 -24.21
N GLN A 175 -7.21 -12.20 -25.45
CA GLN A 175 -6.40 -11.21 -26.16
C GLN A 175 -6.74 -9.74 -25.83
N THR A 176 -7.78 -9.50 -25.03
CA THR A 176 -8.25 -8.13 -24.73
C THR A 176 -7.29 -7.36 -23.80
N SER A 177 -7.60 -6.08 -23.61
CA SER A 177 -7.01 -5.20 -22.61
C SER A 177 -8.10 -4.62 -21.72
N VAL A 178 -7.71 -4.09 -20.55
CA VAL A 178 -8.68 -3.50 -19.60
C VAL A 178 -9.42 -2.33 -20.22
N ILE A 179 -8.72 -1.48 -20.97
CA ILE A 179 -9.33 -0.34 -21.66
C ILE A 179 -10.29 -0.78 -22.78
N ALA A 180 -9.99 -1.87 -23.49
CA ALA A 180 -10.87 -2.39 -24.54
C ALA A 180 -12.19 -2.92 -23.93
N ASP A 181 -12.10 -3.65 -22.82
CA ASP A 181 -13.28 -4.14 -22.08
C ASP A 181 -14.11 -2.99 -21.48
N ALA A 182 -13.48 -1.87 -21.10
CA ALA A 182 -14.20 -0.67 -20.69
C ALA A 182 -14.97 -0.03 -21.85
N MET A 183 -14.29 0.19 -22.98
CA MET A 183 -14.88 0.91 -24.12
C MET A 183 -15.95 0.10 -24.84
N ALA A 184 -15.88 -1.23 -24.83
CA ALA A 184 -16.92 -2.11 -25.37
C ALA A 184 -18.29 -1.92 -24.71
N GLN A 185 -18.34 -1.30 -23.52
CA GLN A 185 -19.58 -1.02 -22.79
C GLN A 185 -20.22 0.33 -23.16
N ASN A 186 -19.58 1.13 -24.02
CA ASN A 186 -19.96 2.51 -24.36
C ASN A 186 -20.24 3.36 -23.11
N PRO A 187 -19.22 3.60 -22.26
CA PRO A 187 -19.41 4.30 -21.00
C PRO A 187 -19.85 5.75 -21.21
N THR A 188 -20.69 6.26 -20.29
CA THR A 188 -21.10 7.67 -20.23
C THR A 188 -20.32 8.43 -19.15
N PHE A 189 -19.87 7.72 -18.12
CA PHE A 189 -19.02 8.24 -17.06
C PHE A 189 -17.90 7.27 -16.70
N PHE A 190 -16.70 7.78 -16.38
CA PHE A 190 -15.61 6.95 -15.88
C PHE A 190 -14.93 7.52 -14.63
N SER A 191 -14.31 6.63 -13.85
CA SER A 191 -13.28 7.01 -12.88
C SER A 191 -11.99 6.28 -13.23
N LEU A 192 -10.89 7.01 -13.33
CA LEU A 192 -9.55 6.46 -13.57
C LEU A 192 -8.64 6.76 -12.37
N TRP A 193 -8.24 5.72 -11.64
CA TRP A 193 -7.25 5.83 -10.57
C TRP A 193 -6.16 4.77 -10.75
N ILE A 194 -5.15 5.13 -11.53
CA ILE A 194 -4.01 4.27 -11.87
C ILE A 194 -2.73 5.11 -11.79
N GLY A 195 -1.60 4.51 -11.38
CA GLY A 195 -0.32 5.22 -11.31
C GLY A 195 0.47 4.99 -10.02
N ASN A 196 -0.17 4.58 -8.91
CA ASN A 196 0.57 4.35 -7.67
C ASN A 196 1.57 3.18 -7.81
N ASN A 197 1.17 2.08 -8.46
CA ASN A 197 2.05 0.91 -8.67
C ASN A 197 3.21 1.20 -9.63
N ASP A 198 3.15 2.28 -10.41
CA ASP A 198 4.27 2.72 -11.25
C ASP A 198 5.49 3.12 -10.41
N VAL A 199 5.30 3.48 -9.13
CA VAL A 199 6.37 3.85 -8.19
C VAL A 199 6.39 3.01 -6.91
N LEU A 200 5.23 2.52 -6.45
CA LEU A 200 5.08 1.80 -5.18
C LEU A 200 5.88 0.51 -5.16
N GLY A 201 5.89 -0.23 -6.26
CA GLY A 201 6.65 -1.49 -6.38
C GLY A 201 8.14 -1.29 -6.13
N TYR A 202 8.73 -0.23 -6.69
CA TYR A 202 10.12 0.14 -6.46
C TYR A 202 10.37 0.51 -5.00
N ALA A 203 9.49 1.35 -4.43
CA ALA A 203 9.66 1.80 -3.05
C ALA A 203 9.56 0.63 -2.05
N THR A 204 8.61 -0.29 -2.23
CA THR A 204 8.37 -1.43 -1.33
C THR A 204 9.37 -2.58 -1.49
N THR A 205 10.21 -2.55 -2.53
CA THR A 205 11.35 -3.48 -2.72
C THR A 205 12.67 -2.87 -2.25
N GLY A 206 12.63 -1.74 -1.54
CA GLY A 206 13.84 -1.03 -1.09
C GLY A 206 14.60 -0.29 -2.17
N GLY A 207 14.03 -0.21 -3.38
CA GLY A 207 14.69 0.39 -4.52
C GLY A 207 15.78 -0.47 -5.16
N ASP A 208 15.75 -1.79 -4.94
CA ASP A 208 16.73 -2.75 -5.46
C ASP A 208 16.67 -2.95 -7.00
N GLY A 209 15.65 -2.37 -7.65
CA GLY A 209 15.44 -2.44 -9.09
C GLY A 209 14.70 -3.69 -9.58
N THR A 210 14.31 -4.62 -8.70
CA THR A 210 13.51 -5.80 -9.05
C THR A 210 12.10 -5.44 -9.53
N ASN A 211 11.56 -4.30 -9.05
CA ASN A 211 10.33 -3.71 -9.54
C ASN A 211 10.55 -2.22 -9.88
N PRO A 212 11.13 -1.90 -11.06
CA PRO A 212 11.59 -0.55 -11.36
C PRO A 212 10.45 0.46 -11.47
N ILE A 213 10.77 1.72 -11.21
CA ILE A 213 9.87 2.84 -11.50
C ILE A 213 9.54 2.83 -12.99
N THR A 214 8.26 2.99 -13.35
CA THR A 214 7.86 3.16 -14.75
C THR A 214 8.54 4.41 -15.33
N PRO A 215 9.27 4.31 -16.45
CA PRO A 215 9.88 5.49 -17.07
C PRO A 215 8.84 6.56 -17.38
N GLU A 216 9.17 7.84 -17.12
CA GLU A 216 8.24 8.97 -17.25
C GLU A 216 7.58 9.04 -18.64
N GLY A 217 8.35 8.82 -19.72
CA GLY A 217 7.81 8.79 -21.08
C GLY A 217 6.78 7.69 -21.29
N MET A 218 7.02 6.49 -20.74
CA MET A 218 6.08 5.37 -20.82
C MET A 218 4.80 5.66 -20.04
N PHE A 219 4.92 6.20 -18.82
CA PHE A 219 3.77 6.61 -18.01
C PHE A 219 2.95 7.68 -18.72
N THR A 220 3.61 8.72 -19.25
CA THR A 220 2.97 9.84 -19.96
C THR A 220 2.20 9.34 -21.18
N THR A 221 2.82 8.49 -22.01
CA THR A 221 2.13 7.89 -23.16
C THR A 221 0.93 7.05 -22.71
N ALA A 222 1.12 6.15 -21.74
CA ALA A 222 0.05 5.27 -21.28
C ALA A 222 -1.14 6.05 -20.71
N TYR A 223 -0.88 7.02 -19.84
CA TYR A 223 -1.92 7.81 -19.19
C TYR A 223 -2.69 8.67 -20.20
N ASN A 224 -1.98 9.33 -21.13
CA ASN A 224 -2.63 10.11 -22.19
C ASN A 224 -3.49 9.21 -23.09
N THR A 225 -2.99 8.04 -23.49
CA THR A 225 -3.78 7.09 -24.28
C THR A 225 -5.03 6.65 -23.53
N LEU A 226 -4.94 6.31 -22.23
CA LEU A 226 -6.10 5.93 -21.43
C LEU A 226 -7.17 7.05 -21.40
N VAL A 227 -6.78 8.29 -21.10
CA VAL A 227 -7.72 9.42 -21.01
C VAL A 227 -8.31 9.76 -22.39
N THR A 228 -7.49 9.80 -23.44
CA THR A 228 -7.97 10.04 -24.81
C THR A 228 -8.95 8.95 -25.26
N THR A 229 -8.66 7.68 -24.98
CA THR A 229 -9.55 6.58 -25.33
C THR A 229 -10.86 6.65 -24.56
N LEU A 230 -10.83 6.83 -23.23
CA LEU A 230 -12.03 6.92 -22.39
C LEU A 230 -12.95 8.07 -22.81
N THR A 231 -12.38 9.19 -23.24
CA THR A 231 -13.15 10.37 -23.67
C THR A 231 -13.56 10.35 -25.15
N SER A 232 -13.04 9.41 -25.96
CA SER A 232 -13.21 9.37 -27.42
C SER A 232 -14.67 9.26 -27.90
N ALA A 233 -15.55 8.65 -27.09
CA ALA A 233 -16.97 8.51 -27.38
C ALA A 233 -17.86 9.49 -26.58
N GLY A 234 -17.26 10.53 -25.98
CA GLY A 234 -17.97 11.59 -25.26
C GLY A 234 -18.14 11.37 -23.76
N ALA A 235 -17.70 10.22 -23.22
CA ALA A 235 -17.76 9.95 -21.78
C ALA A 235 -17.04 11.05 -20.99
N LYS A 236 -17.68 11.52 -19.92
CA LYS A 236 -17.04 12.39 -18.92
C LYS A 236 -16.45 11.52 -17.82
N GLY A 237 -15.67 12.10 -16.92
CA GLY A 237 -15.13 11.31 -15.84
C GLY A 237 -14.25 12.08 -14.90
N VAL A 238 -13.77 11.36 -13.91
CA VAL A 238 -12.83 11.84 -12.91
C VAL A 238 -11.52 11.07 -13.00
N VAL A 239 -10.43 11.78 -12.84
CA VAL A 239 -9.10 11.22 -12.66
C VAL A 239 -8.63 11.54 -11.24
N ALA A 240 -8.06 10.57 -10.55
CA ALA A 240 -7.58 10.76 -9.18
C ALA A 240 -6.06 10.87 -9.17
N ASN A 241 -5.55 11.80 -8.34
CA ASN A 241 -4.12 11.99 -8.16
C ASN A 241 -3.50 10.82 -7.37
N ILE A 242 -2.19 10.64 -7.52
CA ILE A 242 -1.43 9.63 -6.79
C ILE A 242 -0.87 10.26 -5.50
N PRO A 243 -1.26 9.77 -4.31
CA PRO A 243 -0.66 10.25 -3.07
C PRO A 243 0.80 9.82 -2.98
N TYR A 244 1.58 10.55 -2.17
CA TYR A 244 2.97 10.16 -1.90
C TYR A 244 3.03 8.76 -1.29
N VAL A 245 3.55 7.78 -2.04
CA VAL A 245 3.60 6.39 -1.59
C VAL A 245 4.44 6.21 -0.32
N SER A 246 5.38 7.11 -0.06
CA SER A 246 6.22 7.11 1.14
C SER A 246 5.48 7.46 2.44
N THR A 247 4.22 7.91 2.37
CA THR A 247 3.43 8.28 3.57
C THR A 247 2.63 7.11 4.14
N ILE A 248 2.56 5.98 3.44
CA ILE A 248 1.81 4.81 3.93
C ILE A 248 2.49 4.19 5.16
N PRO A 249 1.74 3.46 6.01
CA PRO A 249 2.28 2.84 7.22
C PRO A 249 3.51 1.94 6.98
N HIS A 250 3.60 1.28 5.82
CA HIS A 250 4.74 0.42 5.46
C HIS A 250 6.11 1.10 5.69
N PHE A 251 6.23 2.39 5.35
CA PHE A 251 7.50 3.13 5.49
C PHE A 251 7.65 3.90 6.81
N ASN A 252 6.61 3.96 7.65
CA ASN A 252 6.58 4.89 8.79
C ASN A 252 6.27 4.23 10.14
N VAL A 253 5.81 2.97 10.17
CA VAL A 253 5.50 2.26 11.42
C VAL A 253 6.75 1.91 12.20
N VAL A 254 7.82 1.47 11.52
CA VAL A 254 9.12 1.22 12.14
C VAL A 254 9.97 2.49 12.01
N PRO A 255 10.21 3.25 13.10
CA PRO A 255 11.07 4.42 13.04
C PRO A 255 12.53 4.01 12.92
N TYR A 256 13.39 4.90 12.41
CA TYR A 256 14.85 4.67 12.32
C TYR A 256 15.54 4.43 13.67
N ASN A 257 14.94 4.92 14.76
CA ASN A 257 15.45 4.84 16.12
C ASN A 257 14.46 4.22 17.13
N PRO A 258 14.06 2.94 16.95
CA PRO A 258 13.07 2.31 17.82
C PRO A 258 13.65 1.89 19.19
N LEU A 259 14.97 1.95 19.37
CA LEU A 259 15.66 1.41 20.54
C LEU A 259 15.62 2.41 21.72
N ASN A 260 14.57 2.33 22.54
CA ASN A 260 14.38 3.21 23.69
C ASN A 260 15.17 2.72 24.92
N PRO A 261 16.04 3.54 25.55
CA PRO A 261 16.80 3.16 26.75
C PRO A 261 15.94 2.82 27.98
N SER A 262 14.66 3.21 27.99
CA SER A 262 13.70 2.85 29.04
C SER A 262 13.17 1.42 28.89
N ASN A 263 13.43 0.75 27.76
CA ASN A 263 13.05 -0.65 27.57
C ASN A 263 13.89 -1.53 28.51
N PRO A 264 13.28 -2.30 29.43
CA PRO A 264 14.02 -3.10 30.43
C PRO A 264 14.89 -4.20 29.83
N ALA A 265 14.61 -4.63 28.59
CA ALA A 265 15.43 -5.61 27.87
C ALA A 265 16.63 -4.96 27.14
N PHE A 266 16.58 -3.66 26.84
CA PHE A 266 17.61 -2.96 26.06
C PHE A 266 18.46 -2.01 26.93
N GLY A 267 17.84 -1.17 27.75
CA GLY A 267 18.50 -0.15 28.57
C GLY A 267 19.71 -0.67 29.36
N PRO A 268 19.55 -1.77 30.14
CA PRO A 268 20.67 -2.36 30.89
C PRO A 268 21.81 -2.90 30.01
N GLN A 269 21.56 -3.20 28.73
CA GLN A 269 22.58 -3.72 27.81
C GLN A 269 23.45 -2.63 27.18
N ILE A 270 23.00 -1.37 27.19
CA ILE A 270 23.68 -0.25 26.49
C ILE A 270 25.17 -0.12 26.86
N PRO A 271 25.57 -0.16 28.16
CA PRO A 271 26.99 -0.06 28.50
C PRO A 271 27.83 -1.19 27.92
N VAL A 272 27.29 -2.42 27.93
CA VAL A 272 27.97 -3.60 27.36
C VAL A 272 28.07 -3.48 25.85
N LEU A 273 26.98 -3.13 25.17
CA LEU A 273 26.96 -2.93 23.72
C LEU A 273 27.97 -1.85 23.28
N ASN A 274 27.98 -0.70 23.95
CA ASN A 274 28.93 0.38 23.63
C ASN A 274 30.39 -0.04 23.88
N ALA A 275 30.65 -0.84 24.93
CA ALA A 275 31.98 -1.42 25.15
C ALA A 275 32.36 -2.42 24.05
N THR A 276 31.42 -3.27 23.62
CA THR A 276 31.62 -4.22 22.51
C THR A 276 31.94 -3.52 21.19
N PHE A 277 31.27 -2.41 20.88
CA PHE A 277 31.50 -1.64 19.66
C PHE A 277 32.70 -0.68 19.74
N ALA A 278 33.32 -0.49 20.91
CA ALA A 278 34.39 0.51 21.08
C ALA A 278 35.59 0.28 20.14
N GLN A 279 36.07 -0.96 20.03
CA GLN A 279 37.20 -1.29 19.15
C GLN A 279 36.82 -1.17 17.67
N LEU A 280 35.59 -1.53 17.32
CA LEU A 280 35.06 -1.35 15.96
C LEU A 280 35.01 0.15 15.59
N ASN A 281 34.52 0.99 16.50
CA ASN A 281 34.45 2.44 16.29
C ASN A 281 35.84 3.08 16.17
N GLN A 282 36.84 2.60 16.92
CA GLN A 282 38.23 3.02 16.75
C GLN A 282 38.78 2.64 15.36
N ALA A 283 38.45 1.44 14.87
CA ALA A 283 38.85 1.00 13.54
C ALA A 283 38.18 1.84 12.44
N PHE A 284 36.88 2.17 12.59
CA PHE A 284 36.19 3.10 11.68
C PHE A 284 36.83 4.50 11.66
N ALA A 285 37.17 5.04 12.82
CA ALA A 285 37.87 6.32 12.91
C ALA A 285 39.26 6.27 12.22
N PHE A 286 40.01 5.19 12.42
CA PHE A 286 41.31 4.99 11.77
C PHE A 286 41.18 4.91 10.23
N LEU A 287 40.13 4.24 9.75
CA LEU A 287 39.80 4.13 8.32
C LEU A 287 39.13 5.39 7.75
N GLN A 288 39.05 6.49 8.52
CA GLN A 288 38.46 7.76 8.11
C GLN A 288 36.97 7.67 7.73
N VAL A 289 36.24 6.75 8.35
CA VAL A 289 34.77 6.61 8.25
C VAL A 289 34.08 6.71 9.62
N PRO A 290 34.41 7.70 10.47
CA PRO A 290 33.87 7.79 11.83
C PRO A 290 32.34 7.89 11.88
N GLU A 291 31.69 8.34 10.80
CA GLU A 291 30.23 8.37 10.65
C GLU A 291 29.56 7.00 10.68
N ARG A 292 30.32 5.90 10.51
CA ARG A 292 29.82 4.52 10.62
C ARG A 292 29.79 3.98 12.06
N SER A 293 30.26 4.76 13.03
CA SER A 293 30.33 4.35 14.44
C SER A 293 28.97 3.93 14.98
N ILE A 294 28.96 2.88 15.80
CA ILE A 294 27.77 2.36 16.47
C ILE A 294 27.80 2.78 17.94
N VAL A 295 26.88 3.65 18.33
CA VAL A 295 26.76 4.12 19.72
C VAL A 295 25.28 4.16 20.12
N PHE A 296 24.95 3.54 21.24
CA PHE A 296 23.62 3.58 21.83
C PHE A 296 23.56 4.60 22.96
N SER A 297 22.54 5.45 22.94
CA SER A 297 22.30 6.50 23.94
C SER A 297 21.56 5.95 25.16
N THR A 298 22.02 6.32 26.35
CA THR A 298 21.35 6.01 27.62
C THR A 298 20.22 6.99 27.96
N THR A 299 20.08 8.09 27.22
CA THR A 299 19.13 9.18 27.51
C THR A 299 18.13 9.45 26.38
N ALA A 300 18.35 8.90 25.19
CA ALA A 300 17.49 9.07 24.03
C ALA A 300 17.37 7.77 23.23
N ALA A 301 16.31 7.65 22.42
CA ALA A 301 16.13 6.51 21.55
C ALA A 301 17.25 6.42 20.50
N SER A 302 17.80 5.21 20.33
CA SER A 302 18.96 4.96 19.47
C SER A 302 18.55 4.36 18.13
N ALA A 303 19.32 4.70 17.10
CA ALA A 303 19.14 4.18 15.75
C ALA A 303 19.44 2.68 15.63
N LEU A 304 18.74 2.00 14.72
CA LEU A 304 19.08 0.63 14.32
C LEU A 304 20.46 0.58 13.66
N VAL A 305 21.18 -0.52 13.84
CA VAL A 305 22.37 -0.84 13.03
C VAL A 305 21.88 -1.56 11.77
N ILE A 306 22.25 -1.05 10.61
CA ILE A 306 21.80 -1.57 9.32
C ILE A 306 22.98 -1.97 8.45
N HIS A 307 22.73 -2.92 7.54
CA HIS A 307 23.59 -3.15 6.38
C HIS A 307 23.16 -2.19 5.27
N ASP A 308 24.09 -1.35 4.81
CA ASP A 308 23.85 -0.36 3.77
C ASP A 308 24.69 -0.71 2.53
N GLU A 309 24.03 -1.28 1.54
CA GLU A 309 24.63 -1.70 0.27
C GLU A 309 25.21 -0.54 -0.55
N THR A 310 24.79 0.70 -0.28
CA THR A 310 25.31 1.90 -0.96
C THR A 310 26.68 2.33 -0.42
N LEU A 311 27.08 1.83 0.75
CA LEU A 311 28.39 2.11 1.32
C LEU A 311 29.49 1.29 0.63
N PRO A 312 30.67 1.89 0.38
CA PRO A 312 31.85 1.11 0.02
C PRO A 312 32.11 0.01 1.05
N ASN A 313 32.32 -1.22 0.56
CA ASN A 313 32.68 -2.35 1.40
C ASN A 313 34.14 -2.25 1.85
N ILE A 314 34.34 -2.02 3.15
CA ILE A 314 35.66 -1.90 3.76
C ILE A 314 36.07 -3.15 4.55
N ALA A 315 35.37 -4.27 4.41
CA ALA A 315 35.67 -5.50 5.16
C ALA A 315 37.16 -5.92 5.08
N PRO A 316 37.85 -5.89 3.92
CA PRO A 316 39.27 -6.25 3.87
C PRO A 316 40.16 -5.36 4.75
N GLN A 317 39.96 -4.03 4.68
CA GLN A 317 40.72 -3.04 5.45
C GLN A 317 40.36 -3.09 6.93
N LEU A 318 39.08 -3.27 7.24
CA LEU A 318 38.56 -3.37 8.58
C LEU A 318 39.14 -4.59 9.31
N ALA A 319 39.23 -5.74 8.63
CA ALA A 319 39.86 -6.93 9.20
C ALA A 319 41.33 -6.68 9.57
N GLN A 320 42.09 -6.01 8.70
CA GLN A 320 43.50 -5.68 8.97
C GLN A 320 43.66 -4.75 10.17
N VAL A 321 42.86 -3.68 10.24
CA VAL A 321 42.91 -2.72 11.35
C VAL A 321 42.49 -3.36 12.67
N LEU A 322 41.45 -4.20 12.66
CA LEU A 322 41.01 -4.94 13.85
C LEU A 322 42.06 -5.92 14.36
N GLN A 323 42.74 -6.66 13.45
CA GLN A 323 43.85 -7.54 13.82
C GLN A 323 45.04 -6.75 14.38
N ALA A 324 45.41 -5.63 13.73
CA ALA A 324 46.46 -4.74 14.24
C ALA A 324 46.10 -4.12 15.59
N GLY A 325 44.80 -3.94 15.87
CA GLY A 325 44.25 -3.53 17.15
C GLY A 325 44.22 -4.62 18.22
N GLY A 326 44.71 -5.84 17.93
CA GLY A 326 44.87 -6.93 18.88
C GLY A 326 43.78 -8.00 18.88
N LEU A 327 42.82 -7.97 17.94
CA LEU A 327 41.89 -9.09 17.76
C LEU A 327 42.56 -10.26 17.06
N ASP A 328 42.16 -11.48 17.41
CA ASP A 328 42.59 -12.66 16.67
C ASP A 328 42.03 -12.64 15.23
N PRO A 329 42.69 -13.31 14.27
CA PRO A 329 42.30 -13.25 12.86
C PRO A 329 40.86 -13.70 12.57
N MET A 330 40.33 -14.67 13.32
CA MET A 330 38.98 -15.18 13.10
C MET A 330 37.94 -14.15 13.55
N THR A 331 38.06 -13.64 14.78
CA THR A 331 37.14 -12.62 15.30
C THR A 331 37.16 -11.36 14.47
N ALA A 332 38.36 -10.89 14.09
CA ALA A 332 38.50 -9.72 13.22
C ALA A 332 37.85 -9.93 11.85
N GLY A 333 38.03 -11.10 11.24
CA GLY A 333 37.39 -11.45 9.97
C GLY A 333 35.86 -11.47 10.06
N LEU A 334 35.30 -12.04 11.12
CA LEU A 334 33.85 -12.09 11.35
C LEU A 334 33.26 -10.69 11.53
N LEU A 335 33.85 -9.86 12.40
CA LEU A 335 33.39 -8.48 12.61
C LEU A 335 33.52 -7.65 11.34
N ALA A 336 34.61 -7.82 10.59
CA ALA A 336 34.82 -7.08 9.37
C ALA A 336 33.80 -7.44 8.27
N ASN A 337 33.50 -8.73 8.11
CA ASN A 337 32.45 -9.18 7.18
C ASN A 337 31.07 -8.68 7.61
N GLN A 338 30.78 -8.67 8.91
CA GLN A 338 29.48 -8.24 9.44
C GLN A 338 29.27 -6.72 9.34
N PHE A 339 30.32 -5.91 9.55
CA PHE A 339 30.23 -4.46 9.70
C PHE A 339 30.96 -3.66 8.61
N GLY A 340 31.54 -4.32 7.62
CA GLY A 340 32.25 -3.68 6.49
C GLY A 340 31.37 -2.79 5.62
N GLN A 341 30.04 -2.96 5.68
CA GLN A 341 29.04 -2.10 5.04
C GLN A 341 27.94 -1.70 6.03
N SER A 342 28.27 -1.50 7.31
CA SER A 342 27.27 -1.12 8.32
C SER A 342 27.34 0.36 8.70
N ARG A 343 26.20 0.89 9.14
CA ARG A 343 26.10 2.15 9.88
C ARG A 343 24.87 2.14 10.77
N GLN A 344 24.72 3.13 11.63
CA GLN A 344 23.43 3.42 12.23
C GLN A 344 22.47 4.09 11.22
N ALA A 345 21.18 3.75 11.32
CA ALA A 345 20.12 4.35 10.54
C ALA A 345 19.96 5.85 10.85
N THR A 346 19.40 6.57 9.90
CA THR A 346 19.13 8.01 9.92
C THR A 346 17.64 8.24 9.68
N SER A 347 17.18 9.47 9.91
CA SER A 347 15.79 9.85 9.64
C SER A 347 15.37 9.75 8.17
N LYS A 348 16.34 9.58 7.24
CA LYS A 348 16.08 9.37 5.81
C LYS A 348 15.83 7.91 5.47
N ASP A 349 16.22 6.98 6.34
CA ASP A 349 16.06 5.55 6.09
C ASP A 349 14.60 5.13 6.31
N LYS A 350 14.11 4.32 5.37
CA LYS A 350 12.79 3.72 5.39
C LYS A 350 12.98 2.21 5.32
N PHE A 351 12.38 1.48 6.25
CA PHE A 351 12.51 0.02 6.30
C PHE A 351 11.45 -0.62 5.41
N VAL A 352 11.90 -1.64 4.71
CA VAL A 352 11.15 -2.50 3.79
C VAL A 352 11.46 -3.95 4.13
#